data_AF-A0A660UXR6-F1
#
_entry.id   AF-A0A660UXR6-F1
#
_cell.length_a   1.000
_cell.length_b   1.000
_cell.length_c   1.000
_cell.angle_alpha   90.00
_cell.angle_beta   90.00
_cell.angle_gamma   90.00
#
_symmetry.space_group_name_H-M   'P 1'
#
loop_
_entity.id
_entity.type
_entity.pdbx_description
1 polymer ?
#
loop_
_entity_poly.entity_id
_entity_poly.type
_entity_poly.pdbx_seq_one_letter_code
_entity_poly.pdbx_strand_id
1 'polypeptide(L)'
;MDTFIAVIVAFILAQFIDGRVAFALSFVVLVGRRLLRHQRAIKDIQRLGLTPEVCKEVSKDLQDGNHDAAVQRIAEHQEKQLADLLAIGVDVRAMTPEIGRDIKWGDIVSQVFRVLEFDRLQTTVGPNNTVKTPTKFDHYGHLLVESPILNQPGVLPIVHRDDFRLAASVFDDPQLSEVVKEEGELLVTYVPKHKLPGGLGYMWHVLHYVICPRGTLDEYYEVDNAMHMAKPAPEKLFGPFVWYGEIRVQVKASSQLATT
;
A
#
# COMPACT_ATOMS: atom_id res chain seq x y z
N MET A 1 -17.72 -4.30 20.04
CA MET A 1 -17.20 -3.62 21.23
C MET A 1 -17.69 -2.18 21.36
N ASP A 2 -17.76 -1.42 20.28
CA ASP A 2 -18.17 0.01 20.29
C ASP A 2 -19.55 0.31 20.89
N THR A 3 -20.56 -0.52 20.63
CA THR A 3 -21.92 -0.36 21.18
C THR A 3 -21.94 -0.56 22.70
N PHE A 4 -21.10 -1.46 23.21
CA PHE A 4 -21.00 -1.76 24.63
C PHE A 4 -20.32 -0.60 25.39
N ILE A 5 -19.26 -0.03 24.82
CA ILE A 5 -18.56 1.15 25.38
C ILE A 5 -19.48 2.39 25.33
N ALA A 6 -20.23 2.60 24.25
CA ALA A 6 -21.18 3.70 24.15
C ALA A 6 -22.31 3.60 25.18
N VAL A 7 -22.83 2.38 25.43
CA VAL A 7 -23.84 2.13 26.48
C VAL A 7 -23.27 2.35 27.88
N ILE A 8 -22.02 1.95 28.13
CA ILE A 8 -21.34 2.18 29.43
C ILE A 8 -21.12 3.68 29.66
N VAL A 9 -20.63 4.42 28.66
CA VAL A 9 -20.43 5.88 28.76
C VAL A 9 -21.77 6.60 28.94
N ALA A 10 -22.84 6.15 28.27
CA ALA A 10 -24.20 6.65 28.47
C ALA A 10 -24.69 6.43 29.91
N PHE A 11 -24.46 5.23 30.46
CA PHE A 11 -24.82 4.87 31.83
C PHE A 11 -24.06 5.70 32.87
N ILE A 12 -22.76 5.92 32.66
CA ILE A 12 -21.92 6.75 33.54
C ILE A 12 -22.38 8.20 33.48
N LEU A 13 -22.63 8.77 32.28
CA LEU A 13 -23.12 10.14 32.14
C LEU A 13 -24.53 10.35 32.72
N ALA A 14 -25.39 9.33 32.66
CA ALA A 14 -26.74 9.37 33.24
C ALA A 14 -26.75 9.39 34.79
N GLN A 15 -25.62 9.08 35.44
CA GLN A 15 -25.48 9.24 36.90
C GLN A 15 -25.12 10.67 37.33
N PHE A 16 -24.64 11.51 36.40
CA PHE A 16 -24.17 12.87 36.69
C PHE A 16 -25.01 13.97 36.03
N ILE A 17 -25.88 13.63 35.08
CA ILE A 17 -26.74 14.56 34.34
C ILE A 17 -28.14 13.93 34.25
N ASP A 18 -29.20 14.75 34.24
CA ASP A 18 -30.58 14.29 34.02
C ASP A 18 -30.63 13.26 32.88
N GLY A 19 -31.16 12.06 33.16
CA GLY A 19 -30.99 10.87 32.32
C GLY A 19 -31.46 11.04 30.87
N ARG A 20 -32.34 12.01 30.63
CA ARG A 20 -32.79 12.41 29.28
C ARG A 20 -31.69 13.09 28.45
N VAL A 21 -30.83 13.89 29.09
CA VAL A 21 -29.71 14.60 28.45
C VAL A 21 -28.58 13.62 28.12
N ALA A 22 -28.29 12.68 29.02
CA ALA A 22 -27.31 11.62 28.77
C ALA A 22 -27.74 10.72 27.60
N PHE A 23 -29.02 10.34 27.52
CA PHE A 23 -29.55 9.57 26.39
C PHE A 23 -29.46 10.33 25.06
N ALA A 24 -29.80 11.63 25.04
CA ALA A 24 -29.71 12.46 23.85
C ALA A 24 -28.25 12.63 23.36
N LEU A 25 -27.30 12.89 24.25
CA LEU A 25 -25.87 12.98 23.91
C LEU A 25 -25.33 11.67 23.35
N SER A 26 -25.72 10.54 23.96
CA SER A 26 -25.31 9.22 23.51
C SER A 26 -25.84 8.92 22.11
N PHE A 27 -27.09 9.27 21.84
CA PHE A 27 -27.71 9.12 20.52
C PHE A 27 -27.02 10.01 19.47
N VAL A 28 -26.72 11.28 19.80
CA VAL A 28 -26.00 12.20 18.91
C VAL A 28 -24.59 11.71 18.60
N VAL A 29 -23.86 11.16 19.58
CA VAL A 29 -22.52 10.59 19.36
C VAL A 29 -22.60 9.34 18.49
N LEU A 30 -23.61 8.49 18.67
CA LEU A 30 -23.76 7.24 17.92
C LEU A 30 -24.19 7.49 16.47
N VAL A 31 -25.16 8.40 16.27
CA VAL A 31 -25.58 8.87 14.93
C VAL A 31 -24.45 9.64 14.25
N GLY A 32 -23.77 10.54 14.98
CA GLY A 32 -22.62 11.30 14.47
C GLY A 32 -21.47 10.40 14.03
N ARG A 33 -21.13 9.36 14.80
CA ARG A 33 -20.13 8.36 14.39
C ARG A 33 -20.55 7.57 13.15
N ARG A 34 -21.83 7.17 13.06
CA ARG A 34 -22.35 6.46 11.88
C ARG A 34 -22.29 7.33 10.63
N LEU A 35 -22.66 8.61 10.73
CA LEU A 35 -22.54 9.59 9.65
C LEU A 35 -21.09 9.83 9.25
N LEU A 36 -20.16 9.94 10.21
CA LEU A 36 -18.73 10.09 9.93
C LEU A 36 -18.13 8.85 9.23
N ARG A 37 -18.52 7.64 9.62
CA ARG A 37 -18.10 6.40 8.93
C ARG A 37 -18.66 6.36 7.51
N HIS A 38 -19.91 6.75 7.33
CA HIS A 38 -20.55 6.82 6.01
C HIS A 38 -19.89 7.85 5.09
N GLN A 39 -19.56 9.04 5.61
CA GLN A 39 -18.82 10.05 4.86
C GLN A 39 -17.40 9.58 4.48
N ARG A 40 -16.73 8.81 5.35
CA ARG A 40 -15.43 8.21 5.00
C ARG A 40 -15.59 7.17 3.90
N ALA A 41 -16.54 6.25 4.04
CA ALA A 41 -16.84 5.25 3.02
C ALA A 41 -17.17 5.88 1.66
N ILE A 42 -17.96 6.96 1.62
CA ILE A 42 -18.22 7.69 0.37
C ILE A 42 -16.94 8.30 -0.21
N LYS A 43 -16.12 8.96 0.63
CA LYS A 43 -14.85 9.54 0.18
C LYS A 43 -13.88 8.47 -0.32
N ASP A 44 -13.90 7.30 0.29
CA ASP A 44 -13.12 6.15 -0.14
C ASP A 44 -13.66 5.69 -1.49
N ILE A 45 -14.95 5.33 -1.62
CA ILE A 45 -15.59 4.96 -2.91
C ILE A 45 -15.32 5.99 -4.02
N GLN A 46 -15.36 7.29 -3.75
CA GLN A 46 -15.07 8.32 -4.77
C GLN A 46 -13.64 8.27 -5.31
N ARG A 47 -12.68 7.74 -4.54
CA ARG A 47 -11.30 7.51 -5.01
C ARG A 47 -11.18 6.35 -6.00
N LEU A 48 -12.26 5.60 -6.25
CA LEU A 48 -12.34 4.59 -7.31
C LEU A 48 -12.26 5.18 -8.73
N GLY A 49 -12.46 6.50 -8.88
CA GLY A 49 -12.74 7.06 -10.20
C GLY A 49 -14.11 6.65 -10.75
N LEU A 50 -15.02 6.17 -9.89
CA LEU A 50 -16.42 5.95 -10.23
C LEU A 50 -17.15 7.28 -10.42
N THR A 51 -18.15 7.29 -11.30
CA THR A 51 -19.07 8.42 -11.39
C THR A 51 -19.93 8.55 -10.12
N PRO A 52 -20.47 9.73 -9.81
CA PRO A 52 -21.32 9.94 -8.63
C PRO A 52 -22.54 9.01 -8.57
N GLU A 53 -23.10 8.65 -9.73
CA GLU A 53 -24.25 7.74 -9.87
C GLU A 53 -23.87 6.33 -9.43
N VAL A 54 -22.74 5.81 -9.96
CA VAL A 54 -22.25 4.47 -9.60
C VAL A 54 -21.82 4.43 -8.14
N CYS A 55 -21.19 5.49 -7.62
CA CYS A 55 -20.88 5.62 -6.19
C CYS A 55 -22.13 5.47 -5.31
N LYS A 56 -23.27 6.06 -5.74
CA LYS A 56 -24.53 6.01 -4.99
C LYS A 56 -25.11 4.60 -4.99
N GLU A 57 -25.05 3.91 -6.11
CA GLU A 57 -25.52 2.52 -6.23
C GLU A 57 -24.66 1.56 -5.41
N VAL A 58 -23.33 1.65 -5.53
CA VAL A 58 -22.38 0.86 -4.71
C VAL A 58 -22.61 1.12 -3.22
N SER A 59 -22.82 2.39 -2.83
CA SER A 59 -23.10 2.73 -1.44
C SER A 59 -24.41 2.11 -0.94
N LYS A 60 -25.42 1.99 -1.81
CA LYS A 60 -26.69 1.34 -1.48
C LYS A 60 -26.49 -0.17 -1.32
N ASP A 61 -25.81 -0.82 -2.26
CA ASP A 61 -25.52 -2.25 -2.21
C ASP A 61 -24.76 -2.62 -0.92
N LEU A 62 -23.77 -1.81 -0.51
CA LEU A 62 -23.06 -1.97 0.75
C LEU A 62 -23.93 -1.73 1.99
N GLN A 63 -24.85 -0.77 1.95
CA GLN A 63 -25.80 -0.53 3.05
C GLN A 63 -26.78 -1.69 3.23
N ASP A 64 -27.17 -2.31 2.14
CA ASP A 64 -28.06 -3.48 2.11
C ASP A 64 -27.31 -4.78 2.46
N GLY A 65 -25.99 -4.72 2.67
CA GLY A 65 -25.12 -5.86 3.01
C GLY A 65 -24.74 -6.73 1.82
N ASN A 66 -25.09 -6.31 0.60
CA ASN A 66 -24.83 -7.03 -0.64
C ASN A 66 -23.45 -6.69 -1.21
N HIS A 67 -22.41 -7.25 -0.59
CA HIS A 67 -21.02 -6.97 -0.92
C HIS A 67 -20.66 -7.46 -2.33
N ASP A 68 -21.18 -8.62 -2.75
CA ASP A 68 -20.89 -9.20 -4.06
C ASP A 68 -21.43 -8.32 -5.19
N ALA A 69 -22.66 -7.78 -5.04
CA ALA A 69 -23.22 -6.85 -6.02
C ALA A 69 -22.42 -5.55 -6.10
N ALA A 70 -21.95 -5.03 -4.97
CA ALA A 70 -21.10 -3.85 -4.94
C ALA A 70 -19.77 -4.08 -5.70
N VAL A 71 -19.12 -5.23 -5.46
CA VAL A 71 -17.88 -5.62 -6.14
C VAL A 71 -18.11 -5.80 -7.64
N GLN A 72 -19.16 -6.51 -8.03
CA GLN A 72 -19.50 -6.74 -9.43
C GLN A 72 -19.75 -5.41 -10.16
N ARG A 73 -20.52 -4.50 -9.57
CA ARG A 73 -20.82 -3.19 -10.17
C ARG A 73 -19.56 -2.33 -10.37
N ILE A 74 -18.63 -2.37 -9.41
CA ILE A 74 -17.33 -1.72 -9.54
C ILE A 74 -16.55 -2.31 -10.72
N ALA A 75 -16.47 -3.64 -10.79
CA ALA A 75 -15.73 -4.35 -11.84
C ALA A 75 -16.29 -4.06 -13.24
N GLU A 76 -17.61 -4.07 -13.41
CA GLU A 76 -18.28 -3.75 -14.67
C GLU A 76 -17.99 -2.31 -15.13
N HIS A 77 -17.99 -1.34 -14.19
CA HIS A 77 -17.68 0.04 -14.53
C HIS A 77 -16.23 0.23 -14.96
N GLN A 78 -15.29 -0.42 -14.27
CA GLN A 78 -13.87 -0.38 -14.62
C GLN A 78 -13.59 -1.04 -15.97
N GLU A 79 -14.24 -2.17 -16.26
CA GLU A 79 -14.11 -2.84 -17.56
C GLU A 79 -14.63 -1.96 -18.70
N LYS A 80 -15.75 -1.27 -18.47
CA LYS A 80 -16.26 -0.30 -19.42
C LYS A 80 -15.29 0.86 -19.63
N GLN A 81 -14.75 1.45 -18.57
CA GLN A 81 -13.75 2.53 -18.69
C GLN A 81 -12.51 2.06 -19.45
N LEU A 82 -12.04 0.84 -19.20
CA LEU A 82 -10.92 0.27 -19.94
C LEU A 82 -11.24 0.08 -21.42
N ALA A 83 -12.44 -0.41 -21.75
CA ALA A 83 -12.88 -0.56 -23.13
C ALA A 83 -12.99 0.80 -23.84
N ASP A 84 -13.51 1.83 -23.16
CA ASP A 84 -13.61 3.19 -23.69
C ASP A 84 -12.23 3.80 -23.95
N LEU A 85 -11.26 3.60 -23.05
CA LEU A 85 -9.86 4.02 -23.23
C LEU A 85 -9.19 3.28 -24.40
N LEU A 86 -9.42 1.98 -24.51
CA LEU A 86 -8.89 1.19 -25.62
C LEU A 86 -9.47 1.64 -26.97
N ALA A 87 -10.76 1.99 -27.01
CA ALA A 87 -11.41 2.48 -28.21
C ALA A 87 -10.83 3.81 -28.73
N ILE A 88 -10.27 4.64 -27.85
CA ILE A 88 -9.53 5.86 -28.23
C ILE A 88 -8.02 5.62 -28.45
N GLY A 89 -7.58 4.35 -28.47
CA GLY A 89 -6.21 3.95 -28.73
C GLY A 89 -5.28 3.96 -27.51
N VAL A 90 -5.81 4.10 -26.30
CA VAL A 90 -5.04 4.06 -25.05
C VAL A 90 -5.12 2.66 -24.44
N ASP A 91 -4.05 1.87 -24.59
CA ASP A 91 -3.92 0.59 -23.91
C ASP A 91 -3.23 0.76 -22.55
N VAL A 92 -4.02 0.91 -21.50
CA VAL A 92 -3.54 1.04 -20.12
C VAL A 92 -2.76 -0.20 -19.67
N ARG A 93 -3.06 -1.39 -20.22
CA ARG A 93 -2.35 -2.63 -19.87
C ARG A 93 -0.94 -2.68 -20.48
N ALA A 94 -0.70 -1.91 -21.53
CA ALA A 94 0.62 -1.77 -22.13
C ALA A 94 1.51 -0.74 -21.41
N MET A 95 0.98 0.00 -20.44
CA MET A 95 1.74 1.00 -19.68
C MET A 95 2.35 0.39 -18.43
N THR A 96 3.63 0.63 -18.17
CA THR A 96 4.26 0.26 -16.88
C THR A 96 4.16 1.45 -15.91
N PRO A 97 3.42 1.33 -14.80
CA PRO A 97 3.21 2.42 -13.86
C PRO A 97 4.50 2.67 -13.06
N GLU A 98 4.80 3.94 -12.82
CA GLU A 98 5.98 4.35 -12.04
C GLU A 98 5.60 4.73 -10.61
N ILE A 99 6.31 4.16 -9.64
CA ILE A 99 6.15 4.49 -8.23
C ILE A 99 6.70 5.90 -7.98
N GLY A 100 5.86 6.73 -7.36
CA GLY A 100 6.07 8.16 -7.16
C GLY A 100 5.33 9.05 -8.17
N ARG A 101 5.05 8.54 -9.37
CA ARG A 101 4.26 9.25 -10.40
C ARG A 101 2.83 8.73 -10.48
N ASP A 102 2.69 7.44 -10.74
CA ASP A 102 1.42 6.76 -11.00
C ASP A 102 0.93 6.02 -9.74
N ILE A 103 1.87 5.43 -8.97
CA ILE A 103 1.61 4.76 -7.67
C ILE A 103 2.18 5.62 -6.55
N LYS A 104 1.42 5.86 -5.47
CA LYS A 104 1.95 6.69 -4.37
C LYS A 104 2.94 5.91 -3.52
N TRP A 105 4.03 6.58 -3.12
CA TRP A 105 5.01 6.02 -2.18
C TRP A 105 4.37 5.47 -0.89
N GLY A 106 3.38 6.16 -0.33
CA GLY A 106 2.69 5.74 0.89
C GLY A 106 1.97 4.39 0.78
N ASP A 107 1.58 4.00 -0.44
CA ASP A 107 0.87 2.74 -0.67
C ASP A 107 1.85 1.57 -0.61
N ILE A 108 3.10 1.77 -1.03
CA ILE A 108 4.16 0.74 -1.08
C ILE A 108 5.06 0.68 0.16
N VAL A 109 4.89 1.57 1.13
CA VAL A 109 5.69 1.56 2.37
C VAL A 109 5.56 0.22 3.08
N SER A 110 6.72 -0.37 3.41
CA SER A 110 6.86 -1.66 4.10
C SER A 110 6.26 -2.83 3.32
N GLN A 111 6.13 -2.70 2.00
CA GLN A 111 5.72 -3.77 1.10
C GLN A 111 6.95 -4.36 0.42
N VAL A 112 6.89 -5.66 0.17
CA VAL A 112 8.00 -6.41 -0.42
C VAL A 112 7.70 -6.62 -1.90
N PHE A 113 8.71 -6.39 -2.72
CA PHE A 113 8.63 -6.57 -4.16
C PHE A 113 9.75 -7.48 -4.64
N ARG A 114 9.45 -8.34 -5.61
CA ARG A 114 10.45 -9.07 -6.38
C ARG A 114 10.97 -8.16 -7.48
N VAL A 115 12.29 -8.07 -7.59
CA VAL A 115 12.96 -7.34 -8.67
C VAL A 115 13.10 -8.28 -9.87
N LEU A 116 12.56 -7.85 -11.00
CA LEU A 116 12.60 -8.57 -12.27
C LEU A 116 13.79 -8.11 -13.12
N GLU A 117 13.96 -6.79 -13.24
CA GLU A 117 14.97 -6.18 -14.08
C GLU A 117 15.55 -4.93 -13.41
N PHE A 118 16.76 -4.57 -13.82
CA PHE A 118 17.46 -3.36 -13.40
C PHE A 118 17.93 -2.58 -14.64
N ASP A 119 17.36 -1.40 -14.84
CA ASP A 119 17.82 -0.44 -15.84
C ASP A 119 18.67 0.63 -15.15
N ARG A 120 19.87 0.83 -15.68
CA ARG A 120 20.84 1.80 -15.15
C ARG A 120 20.55 3.22 -15.61
N LEU A 121 19.68 3.44 -16.58
CA LEU A 121 19.44 4.76 -17.20
C LEU A 121 20.76 5.43 -17.64
N GLN A 122 21.70 4.63 -18.16
CA GLN A 122 23.06 5.05 -18.54
C GLN A 122 23.91 5.59 -17.36
N THR A 123 23.47 5.41 -16.12
CA THR A 123 24.26 5.72 -14.93
C THR A 123 25.46 4.80 -14.82
N THR A 124 26.62 5.39 -14.59
CA THR A 124 27.91 4.68 -14.52
C THR A 124 28.50 4.73 -13.12
N VAL A 125 29.22 3.67 -12.75
CA VAL A 125 30.06 3.63 -11.54
C VAL A 125 31.50 3.86 -11.98
N GLY A 126 32.03 5.05 -11.69
CA GLY A 126 33.40 5.42 -11.98
C GLY A 126 34.40 4.93 -10.92
N PRO A 127 35.71 5.19 -11.14
CA PRO A 127 36.74 4.89 -10.15
C PRO A 127 36.43 5.55 -8.79
N ASN A 128 36.81 4.89 -7.70
CA ASN A 128 36.46 5.26 -6.31
C ASN A 128 34.96 5.20 -5.99
N ASN A 129 34.20 4.31 -6.64
CA ASN A 129 32.76 4.11 -6.46
C ASN A 129 31.91 5.35 -6.80
N THR A 130 32.41 6.34 -7.54
CA THR A 130 31.61 7.54 -7.84
C THR A 130 30.49 7.22 -8.83
N VAL A 131 29.24 7.44 -8.42
CA VAL A 131 28.06 7.22 -9.27
C VAL A 131 27.77 8.49 -10.05
N LYS A 132 27.71 8.39 -11.39
CA LYS A 132 27.41 9.52 -12.28
C LYS A 132 26.18 9.21 -13.13
N THR A 133 25.16 10.05 -12.97
CA THR A 133 23.99 10.07 -13.86
C THR A 133 24.27 10.97 -15.07
N PRO A 134 23.63 10.73 -16.23
CA PRO A 134 23.71 11.65 -17.39
C PRO A 134 23.22 13.07 -17.04
N THR A 135 22.29 13.16 -16.10
CA THR A 135 21.46 14.32 -15.78
C THR A 135 21.35 14.46 -14.26
N LYS A 136 21.58 15.68 -13.74
CA LYS A 136 21.70 15.95 -12.30
C LYS A 136 20.43 15.74 -11.48
N PHE A 137 19.27 15.64 -12.13
CA PHE A 137 17.96 15.54 -11.48
C PHE A 137 17.24 14.23 -11.79
N ASP A 138 17.89 13.32 -12.52
CA ASP A 138 17.30 12.03 -12.86
C ASP A 138 17.60 11.00 -11.79
N HIS A 139 16.74 9.99 -11.75
CA HIS A 139 16.95 8.79 -10.96
C HIS A 139 18.27 8.10 -11.37
N TYR A 140 18.93 7.48 -10.40
CA TYR A 140 20.15 6.73 -10.67
C TYR A 140 19.89 5.46 -11.48
N GLY A 141 18.68 4.92 -11.42
CA GLY A 141 18.25 3.77 -12.18
C GLY A 141 16.80 3.42 -11.88
N HIS A 142 16.31 2.38 -12.52
CA HIS A 142 14.96 1.85 -12.39
C HIS A 142 15.01 0.37 -12.09
N LEU A 143 14.18 -0.08 -11.15
CA LEU A 143 13.91 -1.50 -10.94
C LEU A 143 12.54 -1.81 -11.52
N LEU A 144 12.46 -2.78 -12.42
CA LEU A 144 11.19 -3.38 -12.75
C LEU A 144 10.85 -4.34 -11.63
N VAL A 145 9.71 -4.13 -10.97
CA VAL A 145 9.33 -4.89 -9.78
C VAL A 145 7.93 -5.44 -9.91
N GLU A 146 7.69 -6.59 -9.28
CA GLU A 146 6.36 -7.16 -9.10
C GLU A 146 6.10 -7.47 -7.62
N SER A 147 4.82 -7.56 -7.27
CA SER A 147 4.37 -7.99 -5.95
C SER A 147 2.92 -8.40 -6.05
N PRO A 148 2.44 -9.36 -5.24
CA PRO A 148 1.01 -9.64 -5.10
C PRO A 148 0.19 -8.40 -4.75
N ILE A 149 0.82 -7.35 -4.20
CA ILE A 149 0.16 -6.07 -3.92
C ILE A 149 0.11 -5.10 -5.13
N LEU A 150 0.56 -5.52 -6.31
CA LEU A 150 0.45 -4.80 -7.57
C LEU A 150 -0.22 -5.72 -8.59
N ASN A 151 -1.13 -5.19 -9.39
CA ASN A 151 -1.80 -6.02 -10.41
C ASN A 151 -1.02 -6.15 -11.72
N GLN A 152 0.07 -5.40 -11.85
CA GLN A 152 1.02 -5.52 -12.95
C GLN A 152 2.39 -5.06 -12.46
N PRO A 153 3.48 -5.47 -13.14
CA PRO A 153 4.81 -4.98 -12.84
C PRO A 153 4.87 -3.45 -12.87
N GLY A 154 5.62 -2.86 -11.95
CA GLY A 154 5.80 -1.42 -11.83
C GLY A 154 7.28 -1.03 -11.91
N VAL A 155 7.52 0.23 -12.25
CA VAL A 155 8.86 0.83 -12.18
C VAL A 155 9.06 1.44 -10.80
N LEU A 156 10.05 0.94 -10.07
CA LEU A 156 10.53 1.51 -8.81
C LEU A 156 11.80 2.34 -9.07
N PRO A 157 11.72 3.68 -8.97
CA PRO A 157 12.89 4.51 -9.22
C PRO A 157 13.88 4.50 -8.06
N ILE A 158 15.17 4.43 -8.40
CA ILE A 158 16.28 4.51 -7.45
C ILE A 158 16.74 5.96 -7.36
N VAL A 159 16.37 6.62 -6.26
CA VAL A 159 16.69 8.04 -6.02
C VAL A 159 18.00 8.24 -5.25
N HIS A 160 18.57 7.18 -4.66
CA HIS A 160 19.77 7.25 -3.83
C HIS A 160 20.95 6.48 -4.44
N ARG A 161 22.14 7.09 -4.37
CA ARG A 161 23.37 6.52 -4.95
C ARG A 161 23.74 5.16 -4.36
N ASP A 162 23.49 4.95 -3.06
CA ASP A 162 23.90 3.72 -2.38
C ASP A 162 22.95 2.57 -2.74
N ASP A 163 21.67 2.85 -2.92
CA ASP A 163 20.70 1.89 -3.44
C ASP A 163 21.05 1.47 -4.88
N PHE A 164 21.50 2.43 -5.70
CA PHE A 164 21.99 2.12 -7.05
C PHE A 164 23.23 1.23 -7.02
N ARG A 165 24.17 1.51 -6.12
CA ARG A 165 25.38 0.67 -5.96
C ARG A 165 25.01 -0.74 -5.51
N LEU A 166 24.04 -0.88 -4.61
CA LEU A 166 23.56 -2.19 -4.16
C LEU A 166 22.92 -2.97 -5.32
N ALA A 167 21.99 -2.36 -6.05
CA ALA A 167 21.39 -2.97 -7.23
C ALA A 167 22.44 -3.35 -8.27
N ALA A 168 23.34 -2.41 -8.60
CA ALA A 168 24.45 -2.65 -9.53
C ALA A 168 25.35 -3.79 -9.06
N SER A 169 25.66 -3.90 -7.76
CA SER A 169 26.52 -4.97 -7.25
C SER A 169 25.91 -6.37 -7.41
N VAL A 170 24.58 -6.48 -7.50
CA VAL A 170 23.89 -7.75 -7.75
C VAL A 170 23.81 -8.05 -9.24
N PHE A 171 23.40 -7.08 -10.06
CA PHE A 171 23.14 -7.31 -11.48
C PHE A 171 24.39 -7.23 -12.37
N ASP A 172 25.43 -6.50 -11.95
CA ASP A 172 26.72 -6.42 -12.66
C ASP A 172 27.65 -7.59 -12.34
N ASP A 173 27.43 -8.27 -11.21
CA ASP A 173 28.16 -9.49 -10.87
C ASP A 173 27.51 -10.68 -11.59
N PRO A 174 28.22 -11.35 -12.52
CA PRO A 174 27.64 -12.47 -13.27
C PRO A 174 27.16 -13.61 -12.37
N GLN A 175 27.87 -13.90 -11.27
CA GLN A 175 27.52 -14.99 -10.36
C GLN A 175 26.25 -14.67 -9.59
N LEU A 176 26.15 -13.47 -9.02
CA LEU A 176 24.94 -13.06 -8.30
C LEU A 176 23.74 -12.90 -9.23
N SER A 177 23.97 -12.37 -10.43
CA SER A 177 22.94 -12.23 -11.47
C SER A 177 22.39 -13.60 -11.91
N GLU A 178 23.26 -14.59 -12.07
CA GLU A 178 22.86 -15.98 -12.38
C GLU A 178 22.09 -16.61 -11.22
N VAL A 179 22.56 -16.47 -9.98
CA VAL A 179 21.85 -16.94 -8.79
C VAL A 179 20.44 -16.34 -8.72
N VAL A 180 20.27 -15.04 -8.93
CA VAL A 180 18.95 -14.38 -8.92
C VAL A 180 18.06 -14.86 -10.08
N LYS A 181 18.64 -15.18 -11.24
CA LYS A 181 17.88 -15.63 -12.42
C LYS A 181 17.48 -17.10 -12.37
N GLU A 182 18.29 -17.97 -11.80
CA GLU A 182 18.10 -19.41 -11.87
C GLU A 182 17.59 -20.01 -10.55
N GLU A 183 18.17 -19.63 -9.42
CA GLU A 183 17.98 -20.33 -8.14
C GLU A 183 17.19 -19.52 -7.10
N GLY A 184 17.36 -18.21 -7.14
CA GLY A 184 16.85 -17.28 -6.15
C GLY A 184 15.90 -16.24 -6.73
N GLU A 185 15.72 -15.20 -5.93
CA GLU A 185 15.06 -13.95 -6.30
C GLU A 185 15.68 -12.80 -5.47
N LEU A 186 15.71 -11.61 -6.06
CA LEU A 186 16.09 -10.39 -5.37
C LEU A 186 14.83 -9.70 -4.89
N LEU A 187 14.67 -9.55 -3.58
CA LEU A 187 13.56 -8.81 -3.00
C LEU A 187 14.01 -7.41 -2.58
N VAL A 188 13.12 -6.44 -2.76
CA VAL A 188 13.32 -5.04 -2.37
C VAL A 188 12.14 -4.56 -1.52
N THR A 189 12.44 -3.78 -0.48
CA THR A 189 11.43 -3.17 0.38
C THR A 189 11.74 -1.69 0.58
N TYR A 190 10.72 -0.85 0.40
CA TYR A 190 10.80 0.57 0.71
C TYR A 190 10.41 0.82 2.17
N VAL A 191 11.37 1.21 3.01
CA VAL A 191 11.15 1.52 4.43
C VAL A 191 11.72 2.90 4.78
N PRO A 192 10.90 3.98 4.72
CA PRO A 192 11.38 5.31 5.04
C PRO A 192 11.68 5.43 6.54
N LYS A 193 12.82 6.03 6.89
CA LYS A 193 13.22 6.29 8.29
C LYS A 193 12.21 7.13 9.07
N HIS A 194 11.58 8.09 8.39
CA HIS A 194 10.53 8.93 8.94
C HIS A 194 9.32 8.93 8.00
N LYS A 195 8.13 8.66 8.55
CA LYS A 195 6.85 8.74 7.82
C LYS A 195 6.22 10.10 8.10
N LEU A 196 6.08 10.96 7.09
CA LEU A 196 5.27 12.18 7.18
C LEU A 196 3.79 11.81 6.97
N PRO A 197 2.84 12.71 7.34
CA PRO A 197 1.43 12.53 7.03
C PRO A 197 1.22 12.25 5.53
N GLY A 198 0.49 11.19 5.21
CA GLY A 198 0.27 10.73 3.83
C GLY A 198 1.29 9.71 3.30
N GLY A 199 2.20 9.22 4.16
CA GLY A 199 3.15 8.16 3.78
C GLY A 199 4.34 8.65 2.94
N LEU A 200 4.44 9.97 2.72
CA LEU A 200 5.62 10.60 2.17
C LEU A 200 6.76 10.40 3.16
N GLY A 201 7.85 9.80 2.71
CA GLY A 201 9.05 9.80 3.51
C GLY A 201 9.95 10.99 3.14
N TYR A 202 10.80 11.41 4.07
CA TYR A 202 11.86 12.42 3.87
C TYR A 202 12.90 12.00 2.81
N MET A 203 13.50 12.92 2.04
CA MET A 203 14.44 12.68 0.91
C MET A 203 15.64 11.72 1.11
N TRP A 204 15.82 11.13 2.30
CA TRP A 204 16.86 10.20 2.69
C TRP A 204 16.31 8.78 2.83
N HIS A 205 15.71 8.27 1.75
CA HIS A 205 15.20 6.90 1.70
C HIS A 205 16.29 5.92 1.34
N VAL A 206 16.15 4.71 1.88
CA VAL A 206 17.02 3.59 1.56
C VAL A 206 16.11 2.41 1.19
N LEU A 207 16.38 1.83 0.03
CA LEU A 207 15.79 0.57 -0.38
C LEU A 207 16.54 -0.56 0.33
N HIS A 208 15.80 -1.50 0.89
CA HIS A 208 16.37 -2.66 1.56
C HIS A 208 16.29 -3.86 0.62
N TYR A 209 17.43 -4.50 0.37
CA TYR A 209 17.56 -5.62 -0.55
C TYR A 209 17.89 -6.92 0.19
N VAL A 210 17.38 -8.03 -0.30
CA VAL A 210 17.75 -9.38 0.14
C VAL A 210 17.70 -10.34 -1.03
N ILE A 211 18.70 -11.21 -1.15
CA ILE A 211 18.66 -12.36 -2.06
C ILE A 211 18.16 -13.55 -1.23
N CYS A 212 17.13 -14.23 -1.72
CA CYS A 212 16.52 -15.37 -1.05
C CYS A 212 16.19 -16.49 -2.06
N PRO A 213 15.89 -17.70 -1.58
CA PRO A 213 15.41 -18.77 -2.45
C PRO A 213 14.15 -18.35 -3.21
N ARG A 214 13.99 -18.87 -4.42
CA ARG A 214 12.82 -18.63 -5.25
C ARG A 214 11.53 -19.04 -4.54
N GLY A 215 10.49 -18.23 -4.66
CA GLY A 215 9.19 -18.47 -4.02
C GLY A 215 9.06 -17.89 -2.61
N THR A 216 10.11 -17.27 -2.06
CA THR A 216 10.06 -16.63 -0.75
C THR A 216 9.01 -15.51 -0.71
N LEU A 217 8.88 -14.72 -1.77
CA LEU A 217 7.84 -13.69 -1.87
C LEU A 217 6.44 -14.30 -1.84
N ASP A 218 6.24 -15.38 -2.57
CA ASP A 218 4.95 -16.06 -2.67
C ASP A 218 4.58 -16.64 -1.30
N GLU A 219 5.51 -17.37 -0.66
CA GLU A 219 5.36 -17.87 0.71
C GLU A 219 5.11 -16.74 1.73
N TYR A 220 5.82 -15.62 1.61
CA TYR A 220 5.67 -14.45 2.50
C TYR A 220 4.25 -13.86 2.43
N TYR A 221 3.62 -13.88 1.26
CA TYR A 221 2.24 -13.43 1.11
C TYR A 221 1.20 -14.55 1.29
N GLU A 222 1.59 -15.83 1.27
CA GLU A 222 0.72 -16.97 1.57
C GLU A 222 0.54 -17.22 3.08
N VAL A 223 1.62 -17.19 3.87
CA VAL A 223 1.61 -17.46 5.32
C VAL A 223 1.02 -16.28 6.07
N ASP A 224 0.01 -16.50 6.92
CA ASP A 224 -0.73 -15.41 7.55
C ASP A 224 -1.15 -14.36 6.52
N ASN A 225 -1.75 -14.85 5.42
CA ASN A 225 -2.25 -14.04 4.32
C ASN A 225 -2.96 -12.80 4.89
N ALA A 226 -3.83 -12.91 5.91
CA ALA A 226 -4.47 -11.78 6.59
C ALA A 226 -3.56 -10.70 7.25
N MET A 227 -2.33 -11.02 7.67
CA MET A 227 -1.35 -10.13 8.31
C MET A 227 -0.48 -9.38 7.30
N HIS A 228 -0.05 -10.05 6.23
CA HIS A 228 0.60 -9.40 5.08
C HIS A 228 -0.43 -8.68 4.21
N MET A 229 -1.65 -9.23 4.15
CA MET A 229 -2.89 -8.62 3.69
C MET A 229 -3.55 -7.71 4.75
N ALA A 230 -2.85 -7.31 5.84
CA ALA A 230 -3.28 -6.12 6.57
C ALA A 230 -3.21 -4.86 5.67
N LYS A 231 -2.59 -5.01 4.49
CA LYS A 231 -2.98 -4.40 3.21
C LYS A 231 -3.14 -5.51 2.14
N PRO A 232 -4.35 -5.97 1.77
CA PRO A 232 -4.53 -7.09 0.86
C PRO A 232 -4.14 -6.80 -0.59
N ALA A 233 -3.72 -7.85 -1.31
CA ALA A 233 -3.52 -7.94 -2.75
C ALA A 233 -4.59 -7.17 -3.56
N PRO A 234 -4.21 -6.27 -4.48
CA PRO A 234 -5.11 -5.83 -5.52
C PRO A 234 -5.15 -6.89 -6.62
N GLU A 235 -6.36 -7.24 -7.02
CA GLU A 235 -6.68 -7.66 -8.39
C GLU A 235 -7.75 -6.71 -8.96
N LYS A 236 -7.33 -5.47 -9.27
CA LYS A 236 -7.52 -4.64 -10.47
C LYS A 236 -7.00 -3.22 -10.15
N LEU A 237 -6.20 -2.64 -11.06
CA LEU A 237 -5.35 -1.42 -10.86
C LEU A 237 -6.04 -0.11 -10.51
N PHE A 238 -7.36 -0.05 -10.33
CA PHE A 238 -8.02 1.23 -10.05
C PHE A 238 -9.19 1.09 -9.07
N GLY A 239 -8.91 1.04 -7.75
CA GLY A 239 -9.93 1.26 -6.72
C GLY A 239 -9.49 1.25 -5.24
N PRO A 240 -10.17 1.95 -4.31
CA PRO A 240 -9.76 2.31 -2.97
C PRO A 240 -10.20 1.29 -1.92
N PHE A 241 -9.18 0.95 -1.16
CA PHE A 241 -9.12 0.31 0.14
C PHE A 241 -10.24 0.62 1.15
N VAL A 242 -10.70 -0.42 1.85
CA VAL A 242 -11.26 -0.36 3.22
C VAL A 242 -10.79 -1.59 4.02
N TRP A 243 -10.20 -1.39 5.21
CA TRP A 243 -9.92 -2.44 6.21
C TRP A 243 -10.51 -2.07 7.59
N TYR A 244 -11.06 -3.05 8.31
CA TYR A 244 -11.67 -2.90 9.65
C TYR A 244 -11.06 -3.91 10.65
N GLY A 245 -10.43 -3.42 11.74
CA GLY A 245 -10.01 -4.24 12.89
C GLY A 245 -9.26 -3.46 13.99
N GLU A 246 -9.51 -3.77 15.26
CA GLU A 246 -8.88 -3.17 16.46
C GLU A 246 -7.64 -3.97 16.88
N ILE A 247 -6.48 -3.32 17.02
CA ILE A 247 -5.24 -3.94 17.55
C ILE A 247 -5.13 -3.65 19.04
N ARG A 248 -5.08 -4.69 19.87
CA ARG A 248 -4.72 -4.58 21.31
C ARG A 248 -3.32 -5.10 21.51
N VAL A 249 -2.41 -4.21 21.92
CA VAL A 249 -1.02 -4.55 22.24
C VAL A 249 -0.88 -4.67 23.75
N GLN A 250 -0.54 -5.86 24.26
CA GLN A 250 0.00 -6.01 25.62
C GLN A 250 1.51 -5.78 25.56
N VAL A 251 1.98 -4.68 26.17
CA VAL A 251 3.41 -4.43 26.33
C VAL A 251 3.95 -5.39 27.38
N LYS A 252 4.79 -6.34 26.99
CA LYS A 252 5.59 -7.10 27.95
C LYS A 252 6.67 -6.16 28.48
N ALA A 253 6.60 -5.79 29.76
CA ALA A 253 7.65 -5.01 30.39
C ALA A 253 8.96 -5.84 30.35
N SER A 254 9.96 -5.39 29.60
CA SER A 254 11.29 -5.97 29.65
C SER A 254 11.99 -5.49 30.93
N SER A 255 11.89 -6.30 31.98
CA SER A 255 12.91 -6.32 33.03
C SER A 255 14.14 -7.04 32.49
N GLN A 256 15.24 -6.31 32.27
CA GLN A 256 16.61 -6.75 32.55
C GLN A 256 17.58 -5.61 32.22
N LEU A 257 17.79 -4.74 33.21
CA LEU A 257 19.11 -4.18 33.45
C LEU A 257 19.96 -5.35 33.99
N ALA A 258 20.82 -5.90 33.13
CA ALA A 258 21.95 -6.72 33.57
C ALA A 258 23.16 -5.79 33.68
N THR A 259 23.56 -5.57 34.93
CA THR A 259 24.91 -5.24 35.42
C THR A 259 26.05 -5.27 34.41
N THR A 260 26.75 -4.14 34.30
CA THR A 260 28.18 -3.99 34.61
C THR A 260 28.44 -2.55 35.03
#